data_AF-A0A352MB42-F1
#
_entry.id   AF-A0A352MB42-F1
#
_cell.length_a   1.000
_cell.length_b   1.000
_cell.length_c   1.000
_cell.angle_alpha   90.00
_cell.angle_beta   90.00
_cell.angle_gamma   90.00
#
_symmetry.space_group_name_H-M   'P 1'
#
loop_
_entity.id
_entity.type
_entity.pdbx_description
1 polymer ?
#
loop_
_entity_poly.entity_id
_entity_poly.type
_entity_poly.pdbx_seq_one_letter_code
_entity_poly.pdbx_strand_id
1 'polypeptide(L)'
;METKYWKLPLIILSLVLLFLSVCKKEVIPTVNTLGITEITEESAVVKYKILSDGGDMVMQHGVCWSLDADPTISLSTKTRDGSGTGSAPGEYLSFVTGLVHSKSYHVRAYATNSIGTAYGEDITFSTRQIFAPEGVTTKGVTTIASSAAICGGRISDAGGSSRLIRGVCWSTNPDPTVHASFIADTIDSFDLSSYPSFTSFMTGLTAGTKYYVRAYGSNQAGVTYGAQITFATGPVVVDLDGKLYNSVTLGTQTWLTENLATTIFNDGTPVPLVASQNEWDNLGSPGYCWFNNDRAANGATQGALYNWYAVNKGKLCPVGFHVPSDAEWTVLSDFLGTESGNNLRKPEIMQWTDYPDNINYNLFWAVPGGIRDTIIGFETPGECDPSISDCHWWSSTSANTKEAFARWLYSVELSSVEFNKKNGFSVRCIKD
;
A
#
# COMPACT_ATOMS: atom_id res chain seq x y z
N MET A 1 25.74 -7.12 112.63
CA MET A 1 25.58 -8.36 111.84
C MET A 1 25.91 -8.01 110.40
N GLU A 2 26.80 -8.78 109.75
CA GLU A 2 26.93 -9.05 108.30
C GLU A 2 26.61 -7.90 107.30
N THR A 3 27.46 -7.39 106.41
CA THR A 3 28.29 -7.96 105.31
C THR A 3 28.94 -6.73 104.59
N LYS A 4 30.25 -6.58 104.35
CA LYS A 4 31.22 -7.14 103.37
C LYS A 4 31.08 -6.70 101.87
N TYR A 5 32.11 -5.94 101.41
CA TYR A 5 32.60 -5.60 100.03
C TYR A 5 31.73 -4.63 99.17
N TRP A 6 32.23 -3.70 98.31
CA TRP A 6 33.51 -3.53 97.58
C TRP A 6 33.67 -2.10 96.96
N LYS A 7 34.94 -1.64 96.83
CA LYS A 7 35.61 -0.68 95.90
C LYS A 7 35.23 0.82 95.79
N LEU A 8 36.29 1.65 95.88
CA LEU A 8 36.43 3.07 95.50
C LEU A 8 37.11 3.17 94.08
N PRO A 9 37.27 4.36 93.47
CA PRO A 9 36.47 4.98 92.39
C PRO A 9 37.14 4.93 90.98
N LEU A 10 36.41 5.24 89.89
CA LEU A 10 37.06 5.64 88.62
C LEU A 10 36.25 6.70 87.86
N ILE A 11 36.90 7.85 87.67
CA ILE A 11 36.54 9.00 86.84
C ILE A 11 37.23 8.80 85.46
N ILE A 12 36.58 9.25 84.37
CA ILE A 12 37.05 9.37 82.96
C ILE A 12 37.10 8.07 82.12
N LEU A 13 36.21 7.97 81.11
CA LEU A 13 36.59 7.74 79.71
C LEU A 13 35.41 8.02 78.74
N SER A 14 35.03 9.28 78.58
CA SER A 14 34.40 9.72 77.33
C SER A 14 35.47 10.43 76.51
N LEU A 15 36.13 9.74 75.58
CA LEU A 15 36.81 10.37 74.45
C LEU A 15 37.15 9.31 73.40
N VAL A 16 36.45 9.39 72.27
CA VAL A 16 37.02 9.39 70.91
C VAL A 16 38.03 8.27 70.61
N LEU A 17 37.57 7.21 69.94
CA LEU A 17 38.35 6.66 68.83
C LEU A 17 37.76 7.18 67.52
N LEU A 18 38.49 8.15 66.95
CA LEU A 18 38.44 8.58 65.57
C LEU A 18 38.19 7.38 64.64
N PHE A 19 37.08 7.41 63.90
CA PHE A 19 37.15 6.91 62.54
C PHE A 19 38.16 7.82 61.83
N LEU A 20 39.38 7.32 61.60
CA LEU A 20 40.21 7.81 60.52
C LEU A 20 39.47 7.47 59.22
N SER A 21 38.45 8.28 58.89
CA SER A 21 38.13 8.52 57.50
C SER A 21 39.40 9.15 56.94
N VAL A 22 40.24 8.33 56.31
CA VAL A 22 41.23 8.83 55.38
C VAL A 22 40.42 9.66 54.40
N CYS A 23 40.49 10.97 54.53
CA CYS A 23 39.86 11.90 53.62
C CYS A 23 40.58 11.71 52.28
N LYS A 24 40.11 10.75 51.48
CA LYS A 24 40.55 10.61 50.09
C LYS A 24 40.11 11.89 49.40
N LYS A 25 41.09 12.64 48.89
CA LYS A 25 40.81 13.83 48.10
C LYS A 25 39.97 13.43 46.89
N GLU A 26 38.73 13.91 46.86
CA GLU A 26 37.85 13.75 45.71
C GLU A 26 38.37 14.61 44.55
N VAL A 27 38.39 14.01 43.37
CA VAL A 27 38.78 14.64 42.11
C VAL A 27 37.71 14.35 41.06
N ILE A 28 37.76 15.03 39.92
CA ILE A 28 36.90 14.66 38.79
C ILE A 28 37.15 13.20 38.37
N PRO A 29 36.17 12.52 37.75
CA PRO A 29 36.33 11.14 37.31
C PRO A 29 37.45 10.98 36.27
N THR A 30 37.81 9.74 35.93
CA THR A 30 38.64 9.44 34.75
C THR A 30 37.83 8.58 33.79
N VAL A 31 37.75 8.99 32.54
CA VAL A 31 36.97 8.33 31.49
C VAL A 31 37.76 8.28 30.18
N ASN A 32 37.66 7.17 29.45
CA ASN A 32 38.24 7.00 28.13
C ASN A 32 37.15 6.77 27.08
N THR A 33 37.32 7.38 25.91
CA THR A 33 36.52 7.07 24.73
C THR A 33 37.23 5.96 23.97
N LEU A 34 36.62 4.76 23.89
CA LEU A 34 37.33 3.58 23.38
C LEU A 34 37.22 3.43 21.86
N GLY A 35 36.00 3.40 21.33
CA GLY A 35 35.78 3.11 19.91
C GLY A 35 34.33 3.19 19.52
N ILE A 36 34.07 3.12 18.21
CA ILE A 36 32.75 3.35 17.63
C ILE A 36 32.44 2.18 16.71
N THR A 37 31.24 1.63 16.86
CA THR A 37 30.72 0.48 16.12
C THR A 37 29.33 0.79 15.60
N GLU A 38 28.79 -0.10 14.74
CA GLU A 38 27.40 -0.02 14.25
C GLU A 38 27.03 1.36 13.65
N ILE A 39 27.99 1.97 12.95
CA ILE A 39 27.77 3.26 12.31
C ILE A 39 26.81 3.06 11.14
N THR A 40 25.70 3.78 11.16
CA THR A 40 24.71 3.90 10.08
C THR A 40 24.79 5.30 9.46
N GLU A 41 23.83 5.64 8.60
CA GLU A 41 23.65 6.98 8.07
C GLU A 41 23.15 7.99 9.12
N GLU A 42 22.48 7.54 10.20
CA GLU A 42 21.83 8.41 11.20
C GLU A 42 22.18 8.07 12.66
N SER A 43 22.96 7.03 12.90
CA SER A 43 23.30 6.55 14.23
C SER A 43 24.69 5.94 14.32
N ALA A 44 25.19 5.82 15.55
CA ALA A 44 26.38 5.05 15.87
C ALA A 44 26.34 4.56 17.32
N VAL A 45 27.08 3.49 17.62
CA VAL A 45 27.26 2.99 18.99
C VAL A 45 28.66 3.35 19.45
N VAL A 46 28.77 4.09 20.54
CA VAL A 46 30.05 4.54 21.11
C VAL A 46 30.36 3.71 22.35
N LYS A 47 31.50 3.03 22.34
CA LYS A 47 32.03 2.31 23.50
C LYS A 47 32.95 3.23 24.29
N TYR A 48 32.75 3.28 25.61
CA TYR A 48 33.57 4.06 26.52
C TYR A 48 33.79 3.34 27.85
N LYS A 49 34.77 3.82 28.62
CA LYS A 49 35.13 3.22 29.92
C LYS A 49 35.33 4.29 30.97
N ILE A 50 34.63 4.17 32.09
CA ILE A 50 34.95 4.94 33.29
C ILE A 50 36.04 4.16 34.02
N LEU A 51 37.23 4.77 34.17
CA LEU A 51 38.39 4.15 34.81
C LEU A 51 38.41 4.38 36.33
N SER A 52 37.93 5.54 36.77
CA SER A 52 37.82 5.91 38.18
C SER A 52 36.66 6.89 38.37
N ASP A 53 35.96 6.77 39.49
CA ASP A 53 34.95 7.71 39.95
C ASP A 53 35.57 8.97 40.60
N GLY A 54 36.89 9.00 40.78
CA GLY A 54 37.60 10.11 41.41
C GLY A 54 37.40 10.17 42.93
N GLY A 55 36.89 9.11 43.55
CA GLY A 55 36.61 9.04 44.98
C GLY A 55 35.22 9.54 45.41
N ASP A 56 34.40 10.00 44.46
CA ASP A 56 33.00 10.41 44.68
C ASP A 56 32.08 9.78 43.61
N MET A 57 30.80 9.58 43.93
CA MET A 57 29.85 8.92 43.05
C MET A 57 29.69 9.64 41.70
N VAL A 58 29.81 8.91 40.59
CA VAL A 58 29.43 9.41 39.27
C VAL A 58 27.91 9.60 39.21
N MET A 59 27.47 10.85 39.15
CA MET A 59 26.07 11.25 39.08
C MET A 59 25.48 11.10 37.67
N GLN A 60 26.30 11.29 36.64
CA GLN A 60 25.88 11.20 35.24
C GLN A 60 27.06 10.79 34.35
N HIS A 61 26.80 9.92 33.38
CA HIS A 61 27.74 9.64 32.30
C HIS A 61 27.02 9.46 30.96
N GLY A 62 27.81 9.46 29.88
CA GLY A 62 27.34 9.29 28.51
C GLY A 62 28.40 9.73 27.51
N VAL A 63 27.95 10.12 26.32
CA VAL A 63 28.78 10.73 25.29
C VAL A 63 28.19 12.05 24.82
N CYS A 64 29.03 12.95 24.34
CA CYS A 64 28.64 14.18 23.66
C CYS A 64 29.32 14.24 22.30
N TRP A 65 28.62 14.72 21.28
CA TRP A 65 29.11 14.72 19.89
C TRP A 65 28.80 16.03 19.18
N SER A 66 29.63 16.38 18.19
CA SER A 66 29.41 17.57 17.35
C SER A 66 30.17 17.45 16.03
N LEU A 67 29.97 18.41 15.11
CA LEU A 67 30.76 18.52 13.89
C LEU A 67 32.13 19.16 14.15
N ASP A 68 32.29 19.85 15.27
CA ASP A 68 33.51 20.50 15.72
C ASP A 68 34.24 19.65 16.75
N ALA A 69 35.56 19.82 16.82
CA ALA A 69 36.41 19.15 17.80
C ALA A 69 36.04 19.50 19.25
N ASP A 70 36.40 18.60 20.15
CA ASP A 70 36.22 18.77 21.60
C ASP A 70 34.78 19.04 22.06
N PRO A 71 33.77 18.22 21.67
CA PRO A 71 32.40 18.40 22.15
C PRO A 71 32.33 18.31 23.68
N THR A 72 31.41 19.07 24.28
CA THR A 72 31.20 19.10 25.74
C THR A 72 29.73 18.93 26.09
N ILE A 73 29.43 18.70 27.36
CA ILE A 73 28.05 18.47 27.83
C ILE A 73 27.15 19.72 27.76
N SER A 74 27.68 20.89 27.42
CA SER A 74 26.89 22.10 27.17
C SER A 74 26.03 21.99 25.91
N LEU A 75 26.43 21.14 24.96
CA LEU A 75 25.69 20.86 23.73
C LEU A 75 24.39 20.08 24.02
N SER A 76 23.37 20.27 23.18
CA SER A 76 22.16 19.46 23.21
C SER A 76 22.41 18.02 22.74
N THR A 77 23.42 17.81 21.90
CA THR A 77 23.87 16.51 21.36
C THR A 77 24.71 15.75 22.38
N LYS A 78 24.02 15.15 23.34
CA LYS A 78 24.61 14.26 24.34
C LYS A 78 23.62 13.18 24.77
N THR A 79 24.14 12.04 25.20
CA THR A 79 23.37 11.00 25.87
C THR A 79 23.42 11.17 27.38
N ARG A 80 22.54 10.44 28.08
CA ARG A 80 22.47 10.39 29.54
C ARG A 80 22.26 8.93 29.98
N ASP A 81 23.28 8.10 29.78
CA ASP A 81 23.15 6.63 29.86
C ASP A 81 23.00 6.09 31.28
N GLY A 82 23.45 6.84 32.29
CA GLY A 82 23.29 6.50 33.69
C GLY A 82 22.91 7.72 34.52
N SER A 83 21.76 7.64 35.20
CA SER A 83 21.32 8.63 36.19
C SER A 83 20.91 7.91 37.47
N GLY A 84 21.50 8.30 38.61
CA GLY A 84 20.89 8.04 39.93
C GLY A 84 21.22 6.73 40.65
N THR A 85 22.07 5.83 40.14
CA THR A 85 22.54 4.65 40.91
C THR A 85 24.01 4.34 40.64
N GLY A 86 24.89 4.78 41.55
CA GLY A 86 26.29 4.35 41.77
C GLY A 86 26.97 3.49 40.69
N SER A 87 27.10 4.00 39.47
CA SER A 87 27.83 3.32 38.40
C SER A 87 29.32 3.64 38.57
N ALA A 88 30.02 2.64 39.09
CA ALA A 88 31.46 2.61 39.36
C ALA A 88 32.26 2.33 38.06
N PRO A 89 33.60 2.25 38.11
CA PRO A 89 34.42 1.98 36.93
C PRO A 89 33.93 0.77 36.13
N GLY A 90 33.86 0.90 34.82
CA GLY A 90 33.22 -0.08 33.96
C GLY A 90 33.21 0.35 32.50
N GLU A 91 32.90 -0.60 31.61
CA GLU A 91 32.72 -0.36 30.18
C GLU A 91 31.23 -0.22 29.86
N TYR A 92 30.92 0.76 29.01
CA TYR A 92 29.57 1.17 28.68
C TYR A 92 29.42 1.38 27.17
N LEU A 93 28.17 1.33 26.71
CA LEU A 93 27.77 1.63 25.34
C LEU A 93 26.81 2.81 25.37
N SER A 94 26.99 3.73 24.41
CA SER A 94 26.09 4.86 24.18
C SER A 94 25.52 4.81 22.77
N PHE A 95 24.21 4.97 22.66
CA PHE A 95 23.51 5.02 21.37
C PHE A 95 23.36 6.47 20.92
N VAL A 96 24.10 6.85 19.88
CA VAL A 96 24.02 8.16 19.26
C VAL A 96 23.03 8.08 18.11
N THR A 97 22.01 8.93 18.11
CA THR A 97 20.96 8.98 17.07
C THR A 97 20.75 10.41 16.58
N GLY A 98 20.03 10.58 15.46
CA GLY A 98 19.74 11.89 14.88
C GLY A 98 20.96 12.53 14.21
N LEU A 99 21.92 11.71 13.77
CA LEU A 99 23.05 12.18 12.97
C LEU A 99 22.61 12.49 11.55
N VAL A 100 23.33 13.37 10.89
CA VAL A 100 23.17 13.64 9.46
C VAL A 100 24.09 12.70 8.69
N HIS A 101 23.56 12.07 7.65
CA HIS A 101 24.31 11.18 6.77
C HIS A 101 25.47 11.88 6.05
N SER A 102 26.46 11.12 5.59
CA SER A 102 27.64 11.64 4.88
C SER A 102 28.40 12.75 5.63
N LYS A 103 28.43 12.73 6.97
CA LYS A 103 29.10 13.73 7.82
C LYS A 103 30.13 13.07 8.73
N SER A 104 31.20 13.81 9.00
CA SER A 104 32.18 13.45 10.02
C SER A 104 31.83 14.14 11.33
N TYR A 105 31.84 13.38 12.42
CA TYR A 105 31.52 13.82 13.77
C TYR A 105 32.69 13.55 14.71
N HIS A 106 32.90 14.49 15.63
CA HIS A 106 33.70 14.34 16.83
C HIS A 106 32.83 13.83 17.98
N VAL A 107 33.35 12.91 18.80
CA VAL A 107 32.63 12.36 19.95
C VAL A 107 33.56 12.10 21.13
N ARG A 108 33.05 12.43 22.32
CA ARG A 108 33.76 12.26 23.59
C ARG A 108 32.84 11.63 24.62
N ALA A 109 33.36 10.64 25.34
CA ALA A 109 32.73 10.16 26.56
C ALA A 109 32.86 11.20 27.68
N TYR A 110 31.88 11.27 28.57
CA TYR A 110 31.92 12.14 29.75
C TYR A 110 31.42 11.40 30.99
N ALA A 111 31.92 11.83 32.15
CA ALA A 111 31.44 11.41 33.46
C ALA A 111 31.47 12.59 34.43
N THR A 112 30.42 12.76 35.23
CA THR A 112 30.25 13.88 36.16
C THR A 112 30.03 13.37 37.57
N ASN A 113 30.83 13.83 38.52
CA ASN A 113 30.62 13.68 39.97
C ASN A 113 30.43 15.06 40.62
N SER A 114 30.39 15.16 41.95
CA SER A 114 30.16 16.46 42.61
C SER A 114 31.29 17.48 42.41
N ILE A 115 32.50 17.01 42.07
CA ILE A 115 33.67 17.85 41.81
C ILE A 115 33.63 18.46 40.41
N GLY A 116 33.14 17.71 39.41
CA GLY A 116 33.00 18.22 38.05
C GLY A 116 32.88 17.13 36.99
N THR A 117 33.01 17.55 35.73
CA THR A 117 32.90 16.67 34.55
C THR A 117 34.28 16.39 33.97
N ALA A 118 34.59 15.11 33.80
CA ALA A 118 35.74 14.64 33.04
C ALA A 118 35.31 14.21 31.64
N TYR A 119 36.25 14.29 30.70
CA TYR A 119 36.06 13.92 29.30
C TYR A 119 37.14 12.96 28.84
N GLY A 120 36.75 12.01 28.00
CA GLY A 120 37.67 11.11 27.32
C GLY A 120 38.35 11.78 26.13
N GLU A 121 39.11 10.97 25.40
CA GLU A 121 39.72 11.35 24.12
C GLU A 121 38.64 11.78 23.12
N ASP A 122 38.95 12.81 22.33
CA ASP A 122 38.16 13.18 21.16
C ASP A 122 38.52 12.28 20.00
N ILE A 123 37.54 11.49 19.55
CA ILE A 123 37.69 10.60 18.40
C ILE A 123 36.67 10.94 17.34
N THR A 124 37.01 10.67 16.09
CA THR A 124 36.16 10.97 14.94
C THR A 124 35.58 9.73 14.31
N PHE A 125 34.36 9.84 13.79
CA PHE A 125 33.76 8.86 12.88
C PHE A 125 33.00 9.55 11.77
N SER A 126 32.70 8.82 10.70
CA SER A 126 31.86 9.33 9.62
C SER A 126 30.61 8.47 9.48
N THR A 127 29.45 9.11 9.48
CA THR A 127 28.19 8.44 9.12
C THR A 127 28.27 7.90 7.69
N ARG A 128 27.51 6.85 7.41
CA ARG A 128 27.51 6.24 6.09
C ARG A 128 27.08 7.25 5.03
N GLN A 129 27.72 7.18 3.88
CA GLN A 129 27.34 7.97 2.72
C GLN A 129 26.10 7.36 2.05
N ILE A 130 25.14 8.20 1.71
CA ILE A 130 23.98 7.83 0.90
C ILE A 130 23.94 8.68 -0.38
N PHE A 131 23.35 8.12 -1.43
CA PHE A 131 23.17 8.72 -2.76
C PHE A 131 21.70 8.62 -3.17
N ALA A 132 21.27 9.41 -4.16
CA ALA A 132 19.93 9.24 -4.72
C ALA A 132 19.78 7.83 -5.33
N PRO A 133 18.57 7.25 -5.38
CA PRO A 133 18.38 5.90 -5.91
C PRO A 133 18.87 5.76 -7.36
N GLU A 134 19.35 4.58 -7.75
CA GLU A 134 19.87 4.33 -9.10
C GLU A 134 19.10 3.23 -9.84
N GLY A 135 19.22 3.24 -11.18
CA GLY A 135 18.58 2.28 -12.08
C GLY A 135 17.05 2.31 -12.04
N VAL A 136 16.46 3.50 -11.83
CA VAL A 136 15.01 3.68 -11.91
C VAL A 136 14.56 3.52 -13.36
N THR A 137 13.63 2.61 -13.60
CA THR A 137 13.03 2.37 -14.93
C THR A 137 11.52 2.40 -14.84
N THR A 138 10.87 2.93 -15.88
CA THR A 138 9.41 3.01 -15.98
C THR A 138 8.90 1.85 -16.83
N LYS A 139 7.93 1.09 -16.32
CA LYS A 139 7.24 0.04 -17.10
C LYS A 139 6.16 0.66 -17.98
N GLY A 140 5.81 -0.02 -19.06
CA GLY A 140 4.68 0.38 -19.91
C GLY A 140 3.39 0.47 -19.10
N VAL A 141 2.51 1.40 -19.51
CA VAL A 141 1.19 1.55 -18.91
C VAL A 141 0.29 0.42 -19.40
N THR A 142 -0.41 -0.24 -18.50
CA THR A 142 -1.36 -1.32 -18.76
C THR A 142 -2.73 -0.98 -18.17
N THR A 143 -3.76 -1.73 -18.57
CA THR A 143 -5.09 -1.63 -17.95
C THR A 143 -5.61 -0.19 -17.99
N ILE A 144 -5.66 0.41 -19.18
CA ILE A 144 -5.98 1.83 -19.33
C ILE A 144 -7.49 1.99 -19.33
N ALA A 145 -8.02 2.66 -18.30
CA ALA A 145 -9.42 3.05 -18.21
C ALA A 145 -9.65 4.51 -18.63
N SER A 146 -10.91 4.93 -18.65
CA SER A 146 -11.31 6.34 -18.85
C SER A 146 -10.89 7.23 -17.68
N SER A 147 -10.76 6.69 -16.46
CA SER A 147 -10.45 7.46 -15.25
C SER A 147 -9.31 6.89 -14.40
N ALA A 148 -8.67 5.82 -14.86
CA ALA A 148 -7.59 5.16 -14.16
C ALA A 148 -6.66 4.44 -15.13
N ALA A 149 -5.45 4.10 -14.70
CA ALA A 149 -4.51 3.27 -15.44
C ALA A 149 -3.45 2.68 -14.50
N ILE A 150 -2.77 1.64 -14.94
CA ILE A 150 -1.74 0.95 -14.14
C ILE A 150 -0.38 1.16 -14.76
N CYS A 151 0.59 1.52 -13.94
CA CYS A 151 1.98 1.65 -14.34
C CYS A 151 2.86 1.02 -13.26
N GLY A 152 4.16 1.16 -13.39
CA GLY A 152 5.08 0.77 -12.35
C GLY A 152 6.50 1.03 -12.77
N GLY A 153 7.42 0.39 -12.08
CA GLY A 153 8.83 0.54 -12.38
C GLY A 153 9.68 -0.54 -11.76
N ARG A 154 10.99 -0.31 -11.87
CA ARG A 154 12.01 -1.06 -11.15
C ARG A 154 13.07 -0.09 -10.66
N ILE A 155 13.61 -0.33 -9.47
CA ILE A 155 14.76 0.36 -8.88
C ILE A 155 15.81 -0.70 -8.59
N SER A 156 17.06 -0.49 -9.04
CA SER A 156 18.13 -1.47 -8.81
C SER A 156 18.94 -1.20 -7.54
N ASP A 157 19.00 0.07 -7.10
CA ASP A 157 19.75 0.46 -5.91
C ASP A 157 19.04 1.58 -5.15
N ALA A 158 18.95 1.45 -3.83
CA ALA A 158 18.37 2.45 -2.93
C ALA A 158 19.37 3.56 -2.56
N GLY A 159 20.60 3.52 -3.09
CA GLY A 159 21.65 4.50 -2.84
C GLY A 159 22.18 4.43 -1.41
N GLY A 160 22.17 3.25 -0.79
CA GLY A 160 22.67 3.01 0.56
C GLY A 160 21.78 3.53 1.71
N SER A 161 20.61 4.11 1.43
CA SER A 161 19.66 4.53 2.47
C SER A 161 18.80 3.35 2.96
N SER A 162 18.53 3.29 4.26
CA SER A 162 17.57 2.33 4.83
C SER A 162 16.10 2.64 4.51
N ARG A 163 15.81 3.83 3.97
CA ARG A 163 14.45 4.30 3.63
C ARG A 163 14.35 4.68 2.17
N LEU A 164 13.47 4.01 1.46
CA LEU A 164 13.16 4.26 0.06
C LEU A 164 11.66 4.50 -0.12
N ILE A 165 11.31 5.57 -0.82
CA ILE A 165 9.97 5.82 -1.34
C ILE A 165 10.03 5.57 -2.84
N ARG A 166 9.03 4.91 -3.40
CA ARG A 166 8.93 4.65 -4.84
C ARG A 166 7.51 4.89 -5.33
N GLY A 167 7.32 4.86 -6.63
CA GLY A 167 6.00 5.02 -7.23
C GLY A 167 6.08 5.57 -8.65
N VAL A 168 4.97 6.11 -9.11
CA VAL A 168 4.90 6.82 -10.40
C VAL A 168 4.40 8.26 -10.19
N CYS A 169 4.87 9.18 -11.02
CA CYS A 169 4.33 10.54 -11.14
C CYS A 169 3.78 10.73 -12.55
N TRP A 170 2.64 11.42 -12.68
CA TRP A 170 1.99 11.66 -13.97
C TRP A 170 1.46 13.09 -14.09
N SER A 171 1.28 13.54 -15.33
CA SER A 171 0.72 14.87 -15.64
C SER A 171 0.21 14.92 -17.09
N THR A 172 -0.63 15.91 -17.40
CA THR A 172 -0.96 16.28 -18.78
C THR A 172 0.15 17.10 -19.45
N ASN A 173 1.11 17.60 -18.67
CA ASN A 173 2.32 18.25 -19.16
C ASN A 173 3.51 17.26 -19.23
N PRO A 174 4.44 17.43 -20.17
CA PRO A 174 5.68 16.67 -20.20
C PRO A 174 6.53 16.84 -18.93
N ASP A 175 7.40 15.88 -18.70
CA ASP A 175 8.38 15.79 -17.62
C ASP A 175 7.74 15.84 -16.22
N PRO A 176 6.81 14.93 -15.90
CA PRO A 176 6.18 14.91 -14.58
C PRO A 176 7.23 14.65 -13.49
N THR A 177 7.07 15.34 -12.37
CA THR A 177 7.92 15.21 -11.17
C THR A 177 7.06 14.82 -9.98
N VAL A 178 7.68 14.49 -8.85
CA VAL A 178 6.97 14.20 -7.59
C VAL A 178 6.18 15.39 -7.03
N HIS A 179 6.32 16.59 -7.61
CA HIS A 179 5.57 17.79 -7.22
C HIS A 179 4.35 18.09 -8.11
N ALA A 180 4.10 17.28 -9.14
CA ALA A 180 2.89 17.39 -9.97
C ALA A 180 1.65 16.86 -9.24
N SER A 181 0.44 17.21 -9.72
CA SER A 181 -0.82 16.70 -9.17
C SER A 181 -0.92 15.17 -9.30
N PHE A 182 -1.37 14.56 -8.19
CA PHE A 182 -1.66 13.14 -7.96
C PHE A 182 -0.43 12.26 -7.62
N ILE A 183 -0.39 11.81 -6.36
CA ILE A 183 0.63 10.96 -5.74
C ILE A 183 -0.08 9.77 -5.10
N ALA A 184 0.43 8.55 -5.31
CA ALA A 184 0.89 7.61 -4.27
C ALA A 184 1.27 6.28 -4.91
N ASP A 185 2.29 5.61 -4.37
CA ASP A 185 2.14 4.20 -3.97
C ASP A 185 3.40 3.76 -3.22
N THR A 186 3.24 3.70 -1.90
CA THR A 186 4.05 2.93 -0.96
C THR A 186 5.34 3.58 -0.42
N ILE A 187 5.29 3.92 0.88
CA ILE A 187 6.47 4.00 1.74
C ILE A 187 6.82 2.56 2.08
N ASP A 188 7.75 1.99 1.31
CA ASP A 188 8.19 0.62 1.52
C ASP A 188 9.61 0.65 2.07
N SER A 189 9.77 0.38 3.36
CA SER A 189 11.05 -0.04 3.93
C SER A 189 11.37 -1.45 3.43
N PHE A 190 11.68 -1.59 2.15
CA PHE A 190 11.87 -2.88 1.50
C PHE A 190 13.31 -3.16 1.14
N ASP A 191 13.68 -4.43 1.30
CA ASP A 191 14.88 -5.01 0.72
C ASP A 191 14.70 -5.14 -0.82
N LEU A 192 15.41 -4.30 -1.56
CA LEU A 192 15.43 -4.35 -3.04
C LEU A 192 15.98 -5.67 -3.59
N SER A 193 16.69 -6.47 -2.79
CA SER A 193 17.18 -7.79 -3.22
C SER A 193 16.03 -8.75 -3.55
N SER A 194 14.90 -8.59 -2.86
CA SER A 194 13.73 -9.45 -3.00
C SER A 194 12.65 -8.83 -3.90
N TYR A 195 12.54 -7.49 -3.93
CA TYR A 195 11.45 -6.80 -4.64
C TYR A 195 11.91 -5.51 -5.34
N PRO A 196 12.74 -5.61 -6.40
CA PRO A 196 13.23 -4.44 -7.13
C PRO A 196 12.15 -3.80 -8.02
N SER A 197 11.09 -4.54 -8.36
CA SER A 197 9.98 -4.06 -9.19
C SER A 197 8.77 -3.68 -8.35
N PHE A 198 8.01 -2.69 -8.80
CA PHE A 198 6.78 -2.25 -8.17
C PHE A 198 5.71 -1.91 -9.23
N THR A 199 4.46 -1.85 -8.77
CA THR A 199 3.27 -1.47 -9.54
C THR A 199 2.58 -0.32 -8.81
N SER A 200 1.96 0.60 -9.56
CA SER A 200 1.24 1.74 -9.01
C SER A 200 -0.07 2.00 -9.76
N PHE A 201 -1.08 2.49 -9.04
CA PHE A 201 -2.42 2.75 -9.53
C PHE A 201 -2.64 4.25 -9.73
N MET A 202 -2.83 4.64 -10.99
CA MET A 202 -3.22 6.02 -11.32
C MET A 202 -4.74 6.08 -11.32
N THR A 203 -5.34 6.91 -10.46
CA THR A 203 -6.79 7.13 -10.38
C THR A 203 -7.12 8.61 -10.54
N GLY A 204 -8.40 8.94 -10.76
CA GLY A 204 -8.84 10.33 -10.94
C GLY A 204 -8.40 10.96 -12.25
N LEU A 205 -8.06 10.14 -13.26
CA LEU A 205 -7.70 10.63 -14.58
C LEU A 205 -8.95 11.18 -15.30
N THR A 206 -8.73 12.14 -16.18
CA THR A 206 -9.77 12.67 -17.06
C THR A 206 -9.86 11.82 -18.32
N ALA A 207 -11.07 11.40 -18.71
CA ALA A 207 -11.31 10.60 -19.91
C ALA A 207 -10.86 11.29 -21.21
N GLY A 208 -10.50 10.49 -22.21
CA GLY A 208 -10.03 10.97 -23.52
C GLY A 208 -8.79 11.87 -23.47
N THR A 209 -8.04 11.88 -22.36
CA THR A 209 -6.94 12.80 -22.13
C THR A 209 -5.58 12.11 -22.24
N LYS A 210 -4.62 12.80 -22.85
CA LYS A 210 -3.22 12.37 -22.96
C LYS A 210 -2.46 12.69 -21.66
N TYR A 211 -1.70 11.72 -21.17
CA TYR A 211 -0.85 11.84 -19.99
C TYR A 211 0.59 11.41 -20.27
N TYR A 212 1.50 11.99 -19.50
CA TYR A 212 2.91 11.62 -19.38
C TYR A 212 3.12 11.01 -18.01
N VAL A 213 3.88 9.92 -17.91
CA VAL A 213 4.13 9.20 -16.66
C VAL A 213 5.60 8.78 -16.54
N ARG A 214 6.13 8.80 -15.32
CA ARG A 214 7.48 8.33 -14.96
C ARG A 214 7.44 7.56 -13.67
N ALA A 215 8.18 6.45 -13.58
CA ALA A 215 8.54 5.85 -12.30
C ALA A 215 9.53 6.76 -11.55
N TYR A 216 9.51 6.76 -10.23
CA TYR A 216 10.48 7.46 -9.40
C TYR A 216 10.92 6.61 -8.20
N GLY A 217 12.12 6.90 -7.71
CA GLY A 217 12.62 6.49 -6.40
C GLY A 217 13.13 7.72 -5.66
N SER A 218 12.83 7.82 -4.36
CA SER A 218 13.24 8.92 -3.50
C SER A 218 13.76 8.40 -2.18
N ASN A 219 14.89 8.95 -1.73
CA ASN A 219 15.39 8.78 -0.38
C ASN A 219 15.85 10.13 0.17
N GLN A 220 16.56 10.14 1.30
CA GLN A 220 17.03 11.37 1.94
C GLN A 220 18.07 12.15 1.11
N ALA A 221 18.78 11.48 0.19
CA ALA A 221 19.77 12.11 -0.67
C ALA A 221 19.14 12.77 -1.92
N GLY A 222 17.96 12.33 -2.35
CA GLY A 222 17.25 12.94 -3.47
C GLY A 222 16.28 12.01 -4.19
N VAL A 223 15.83 12.46 -5.36
CA VAL A 223 14.86 11.77 -6.21
C VAL A 223 15.50 11.43 -7.56
N THR A 224 15.31 10.21 -8.02
CA THR A 224 15.68 9.75 -9.36
C THR A 224 14.43 9.29 -10.11
N TYR A 225 14.35 9.63 -11.40
CA TYR A 225 13.22 9.31 -12.25
C TYR A 225 13.63 8.35 -13.36
N GLY A 226 12.73 7.43 -13.70
CA GLY A 226 12.82 6.63 -14.90
C GLY A 226 12.52 7.41 -16.18
N ALA A 227 12.54 6.69 -17.30
CA ALA A 227 12.16 7.22 -18.60
C ALA A 227 10.69 7.67 -18.62
N GLN A 228 10.39 8.73 -19.35
CA GLN A 228 9.01 9.15 -19.58
C GLN A 228 8.32 8.24 -20.59
N ILE A 229 7.09 7.87 -20.26
CA ILE A 229 6.16 7.18 -21.15
C ILE A 229 4.92 8.07 -21.34
N THR A 230 4.26 7.92 -22.47
CA THR A 230 3.01 8.63 -22.79
C THR A 230 1.89 7.61 -22.97
N PHE A 231 0.70 7.92 -22.47
CA PHE A 231 -0.51 7.15 -22.71
C PHE A 231 -1.72 8.09 -22.85
N ALA A 232 -2.87 7.58 -23.28
CA ALA A 232 -4.11 8.33 -23.27
C ALA A 232 -5.23 7.45 -22.68
N THR A 233 -6.03 8.02 -21.79
CA THR A 233 -7.21 7.35 -21.23
C THR A 233 -8.28 7.14 -22.30
N GLY A 234 -9.09 6.09 -22.16
CA GLY A 234 -10.26 5.89 -23.02
C GLY A 234 -11.26 7.05 -22.94
N PRO A 235 -12.05 7.31 -24.01
CA PRO A 235 -13.14 8.29 -23.95
C PRO A 235 -14.27 7.78 -23.04
N VAL A 236 -15.13 8.69 -22.57
CA VAL A 236 -16.43 8.29 -22.00
C VAL A 236 -17.31 7.77 -23.13
N VAL A 237 -17.96 6.63 -22.91
CA VAL A 237 -18.91 6.04 -23.86
C VAL A 237 -20.33 6.42 -23.42
N VAL A 238 -21.19 6.76 -24.37
CA VAL A 238 -22.57 7.21 -24.09
C VAL A 238 -23.54 6.36 -24.92
N ASP A 239 -24.58 5.84 -24.28
CA ASP A 239 -25.68 5.18 -25.00
C ASP A 239 -26.75 6.19 -25.47
N LEU A 240 -27.80 5.72 -26.15
CA LEU A 240 -28.87 6.60 -26.62
C LEU A 240 -29.82 7.06 -25.50
N ASP A 241 -29.75 6.48 -24.31
CA ASP A 241 -30.41 6.98 -23.11
C ASP A 241 -29.63 8.12 -22.43
N GLY A 242 -28.42 8.42 -22.91
CA GLY A 242 -27.53 9.41 -22.33
C GLY A 242 -26.76 8.90 -21.10
N LYS A 243 -26.79 7.59 -20.82
CA LYS A 243 -25.99 6.99 -19.74
C LYS A 243 -24.53 6.96 -20.14
N LEU A 244 -23.69 7.42 -19.22
CA LEU A 244 -22.25 7.41 -19.35
C LEU A 244 -21.69 6.08 -18.84
N TYR A 245 -20.73 5.55 -19.59
CA TYR A 245 -20.00 4.33 -19.28
C TYR A 245 -18.51 4.61 -19.29
N ASN A 246 -17.82 4.06 -18.30
CA ASN A 246 -16.37 3.98 -18.32
C ASN A 246 -15.94 2.76 -19.15
N SER A 247 -14.74 2.84 -19.71
CA SER A 247 -14.16 1.72 -20.48
C SER A 247 -12.76 1.44 -20.01
N VAL A 248 -12.31 0.19 -20.13
CA VAL A 248 -10.95 -0.26 -19.84
C VAL A 248 -10.41 -1.16 -20.94
N THR A 249 -9.16 -0.94 -21.35
CA THR A 249 -8.45 -1.81 -22.29
C THR A 249 -7.66 -2.88 -21.54
N LEU A 250 -8.01 -4.15 -21.77
CA LEU A 250 -7.39 -5.36 -21.23
C LEU A 250 -6.80 -6.18 -22.37
N GLY A 251 -5.47 -6.28 -22.43
CA GLY A 251 -4.78 -6.89 -23.56
C GLY A 251 -5.13 -6.15 -24.86
N THR A 252 -5.81 -6.84 -25.78
CA THR A 252 -6.26 -6.28 -27.07
C THR A 252 -7.72 -5.84 -27.07
N GLN A 253 -8.46 -6.01 -25.97
CA GLN A 253 -9.89 -5.78 -25.92
C GLN A 253 -10.24 -4.55 -25.07
N THR A 254 -11.20 -3.73 -25.53
CA THR A 254 -11.72 -2.62 -24.73
C THR A 254 -13.13 -2.90 -24.24
N TRP A 255 -13.31 -2.93 -22.92
CA TRP A 255 -14.54 -3.34 -22.25
C TRP A 255 -15.23 -2.17 -21.55
N LEU A 256 -16.56 -2.10 -21.59
CA LEU A 256 -17.32 -1.23 -20.69
C LEU A 256 -17.31 -1.79 -19.27
N THR A 257 -16.96 -0.97 -18.28
CA THR A 257 -16.73 -1.43 -16.90
C THR A 257 -18.00 -1.61 -16.07
N GLU A 258 -19.15 -1.15 -16.56
CA GLU A 258 -20.47 -1.28 -15.95
C GLU A 258 -21.36 -2.25 -16.74
N ASN A 259 -22.37 -2.82 -16.08
CA ASN A 259 -23.43 -3.55 -16.78
C ASN A 259 -24.24 -2.56 -17.64
N LEU A 260 -24.60 -2.98 -18.85
CA LEU A 260 -25.42 -2.19 -19.75
C LEU A 260 -26.80 -1.93 -19.12
N ALA A 261 -27.37 -0.75 -19.39
CA ALA A 261 -28.63 -0.31 -18.83
C ALA A 261 -29.47 0.49 -19.84
N THR A 262 -29.13 0.38 -21.13
CA THR A 262 -29.85 1.02 -22.21
C THR A 262 -31.28 0.49 -22.30
N THR A 263 -32.23 1.37 -22.57
CA THR A 263 -33.61 1.07 -22.92
C THR A 263 -33.87 1.26 -24.42
N ILE A 264 -32.84 1.69 -25.16
CA ILE A 264 -32.91 1.99 -26.60
C ILE A 264 -31.75 1.27 -27.31
N PHE A 265 -32.06 0.54 -28.39
CA PHE A 265 -31.05 -0.01 -29.29
C PHE A 265 -30.30 1.14 -29.99
N ASN A 266 -29.05 0.91 -30.41
CA ASN A 266 -28.23 1.93 -31.06
C ASN A 266 -28.72 2.40 -32.45
N ASP A 267 -29.84 1.85 -32.95
CA ASP A 267 -30.58 2.33 -34.11
C ASP A 267 -31.80 3.21 -33.75
N GLY A 268 -31.98 3.52 -32.46
CA GLY A 268 -33.08 4.31 -31.93
C GLY A 268 -34.36 3.52 -31.62
N THR A 269 -34.40 2.22 -31.92
CA THR A 269 -35.58 1.41 -31.60
C THR A 269 -35.65 1.11 -30.09
N PRO A 270 -36.80 1.28 -29.41
CA PRO A 270 -36.93 0.93 -28.00
C PRO A 270 -36.77 -0.57 -27.77
N VAL A 271 -36.09 -0.95 -26.70
CA VAL A 271 -36.16 -2.30 -26.14
C VAL A 271 -37.45 -2.40 -25.32
N PRO A 272 -38.34 -3.38 -25.53
CA PRO A 272 -39.57 -3.49 -24.74
C PRO A 272 -39.32 -3.79 -23.26
N LEU A 273 -39.86 -2.99 -22.34
CA LEU A 273 -39.86 -3.28 -20.91
C LEU A 273 -40.92 -4.34 -20.61
N VAL A 274 -40.51 -5.48 -20.06
CA VAL A 274 -41.42 -6.60 -19.74
C VAL A 274 -41.27 -6.99 -18.28
N ALA A 275 -42.16 -6.48 -17.43
CA ALA A 275 -42.10 -6.70 -15.98
C ALA A 275 -42.88 -7.95 -15.52
N SER A 276 -43.91 -8.34 -16.25
CA SER A 276 -44.78 -9.47 -15.91
C SER A 276 -44.06 -10.80 -16.10
N GLN A 277 -44.15 -11.69 -15.12
CA GLN A 277 -43.57 -13.04 -15.22
C GLN A 277 -44.17 -13.81 -16.39
N ASN A 278 -45.49 -13.86 -16.43
CA ASN A 278 -46.22 -14.60 -17.46
C ASN A 278 -45.92 -14.10 -18.88
N GLU A 279 -45.70 -12.78 -19.06
CA GLU A 279 -45.30 -12.24 -20.35
C GLU A 279 -43.86 -12.61 -20.69
N TRP A 280 -42.95 -12.52 -19.72
CA TRP A 280 -41.54 -12.86 -19.86
C TRP A 280 -41.34 -14.32 -20.27
N ASP A 281 -42.04 -15.25 -19.61
CA ASP A 281 -41.92 -16.71 -19.86
C ASP A 281 -42.31 -17.08 -21.29
N ASN A 282 -43.17 -16.28 -21.93
CA ASN A 282 -43.65 -16.48 -23.28
C ASN A 282 -42.93 -15.62 -24.33
N LEU A 283 -41.94 -14.83 -23.91
CA LEU A 283 -41.32 -13.83 -24.76
C LEU A 283 -40.35 -14.46 -25.77
N GLY A 284 -40.73 -14.46 -27.04
CA GLY A 284 -39.89 -14.89 -28.19
C GLY A 284 -39.26 -13.74 -28.97
N SER A 285 -39.29 -12.52 -28.41
CA SER A 285 -38.83 -11.28 -29.02
C SER A 285 -37.93 -10.51 -28.05
N PRO A 286 -37.23 -9.45 -28.47
CA PRO A 286 -36.43 -8.64 -27.56
C PRO A 286 -37.24 -8.12 -26.36
N GLY A 287 -36.62 -8.15 -25.18
CA GLY A 287 -37.16 -7.52 -23.98
C GLY A 287 -36.10 -7.30 -22.92
N TYR A 288 -36.39 -6.37 -22.02
CA TYR A 288 -35.57 -6.09 -20.86
C TYR A 288 -36.44 -5.87 -19.61
N CYS A 289 -35.83 -6.02 -18.45
CA CYS A 289 -36.37 -5.58 -17.18
C CYS A 289 -35.27 -5.06 -16.27
N TRP A 290 -35.66 -4.42 -15.17
CA TRP A 290 -34.76 -4.16 -14.06
C TRP A 290 -34.86 -5.31 -13.07
N PHE A 291 -33.78 -5.59 -12.35
CA PHE A 291 -33.87 -6.53 -11.25
C PHE A 291 -35.00 -6.14 -10.28
N ASN A 292 -35.81 -7.12 -9.85
CA ASN A 292 -37.05 -6.90 -9.06
C ASN A 292 -38.06 -5.90 -9.66
N ASN A 293 -37.96 -5.60 -10.96
CA ASN A 293 -38.71 -4.54 -11.62
C ASN A 293 -38.54 -3.14 -10.98
N ASP A 294 -37.44 -2.91 -10.26
CA ASP A 294 -37.16 -1.65 -9.58
C ASP A 294 -36.02 -0.88 -10.28
N ARG A 295 -36.40 0.03 -11.17
CA ARG A 295 -35.44 0.90 -11.85
C ARG A 295 -34.71 1.83 -10.89
N ALA A 296 -35.40 2.34 -9.88
CA ALA A 296 -34.87 3.39 -9.00
C ALA A 296 -33.76 2.82 -8.10
N ALA A 297 -33.94 1.59 -7.60
CA ALA A 297 -32.93 0.90 -6.81
C ALA A 297 -31.78 0.36 -7.66
N ASN A 298 -32.06 -0.22 -8.83
CA ASN A 298 -31.11 -1.11 -9.50
C ASN A 298 -30.53 -0.55 -10.82
N GLY A 299 -31.22 0.37 -11.48
CA GLY A 299 -30.85 0.76 -12.85
C GLY A 299 -29.55 1.55 -12.97
N ALA A 300 -29.17 2.30 -11.93
CA ALA A 300 -27.90 3.01 -11.89
C ALA A 300 -26.72 2.07 -11.59
N THR A 301 -26.90 1.15 -10.65
CA THR A 301 -25.82 0.37 -10.01
C THR A 301 -25.62 -1.02 -10.61
N GLN A 302 -26.69 -1.71 -10.99
CA GLN A 302 -26.67 -3.11 -11.42
C GLN A 302 -26.85 -3.29 -12.92
N GLY A 303 -27.37 -2.26 -13.60
CA GLY A 303 -27.75 -2.34 -15.01
C GLY A 303 -29.11 -3.01 -15.22
N ALA A 304 -29.43 -3.28 -16.48
CA ALA A 304 -30.66 -3.96 -16.88
C ALA A 304 -30.41 -5.43 -17.21
N LEU A 305 -31.46 -6.22 -17.09
CA LEU A 305 -31.49 -7.62 -17.49
C LEU A 305 -32.16 -7.73 -18.85
N TYR A 306 -31.47 -8.31 -19.81
CA TYR A 306 -31.93 -8.47 -21.19
C TYR A 306 -32.12 -9.95 -21.49
N ASN A 307 -33.14 -10.28 -22.27
CA ASN A 307 -33.18 -11.60 -22.88
C ASN A 307 -32.21 -11.72 -24.06
N TRP A 308 -31.90 -12.95 -24.46
CA TRP A 308 -30.94 -13.18 -25.54
C TRP A 308 -31.47 -12.70 -26.90
N TYR A 309 -32.79 -12.60 -27.09
CA TYR A 309 -33.35 -12.01 -28.31
C TYR A 309 -32.98 -10.53 -28.47
N ALA A 310 -32.90 -9.77 -27.38
CA ALA A 310 -32.38 -8.40 -27.41
C ALA A 310 -30.88 -8.37 -27.74
N VAL A 311 -30.10 -9.31 -27.19
CA VAL A 311 -28.68 -9.47 -27.50
C VAL A 311 -28.46 -9.77 -28.99
N ASN A 312 -29.18 -10.74 -29.53
CA ASN A 312 -29.07 -11.21 -30.91
C ASN A 312 -29.50 -10.18 -31.97
N LYS A 313 -30.18 -9.10 -31.55
CA LYS A 313 -30.42 -7.94 -32.41
C LYS A 313 -29.10 -7.33 -32.92
N GLY A 314 -28.00 -7.48 -32.18
CA GLY A 314 -26.69 -6.94 -32.53
C GLY A 314 -26.59 -5.42 -32.46
N LYS A 315 -27.55 -4.77 -31.77
CA LYS A 315 -27.69 -3.32 -31.67
C LYS A 315 -27.81 -2.83 -30.23
N LEU A 316 -27.60 -3.72 -29.26
CA LEU A 316 -27.85 -3.41 -27.86
C LEU A 316 -26.78 -2.48 -27.27
N CYS A 317 -25.51 -2.69 -27.61
CA CYS A 317 -24.40 -1.87 -27.11
C CYS A 317 -24.32 -0.48 -27.79
N PRO A 318 -23.68 0.51 -27.14
CA PRO A 318 -23.39 1.82 -27.75
C PRO A 318 -22.67 1.69 -29.11
N VAL A 319 -22.79 2.71 -29.95
CA VAL A 319 -22.16 2.71 -31.29
C VAL A 319 -20.65 2.46 -31.19
N GLY A 320 -20.16 1.49 -31.95
CA GLY A 320 -18.76 1.06 -31.93
C GLY A 320 -18.43 -0.02 -30.89
N PHE A 321 -19.40 -0.45 -30.09
CA PHE A 321 -19.31 -1.60 -29.19
C PHE A 321 -20.34 -2.67 -29.58
N HIS A 322 -20.09 -3.91 -29.17
CA HIS A 322 -21.00 -5.05 -29.33
C HIS A 322 -21.03 -5.93 -28.09
N VAL A 323 -22.03 -6.82 -28.03
CA VAL A 323 -22.10 -7.84 -26.96
C VAL A 323 -21.04 -8.90 -27.28
N PRO A 324 -20.13 -9.21 -26.34
CA PRO A 324 -19.03 -10.15 -26.55
C PRO A 324 -19.55 -11.53 -26.97
N SER A 325 -18.88 -12.13 -27.94
CA SER A 325 -19.02 -13.54 -28.29
C SER A 325 -18.36 -14.45 -27.26
N ASP A 326 -18.61 -15.74 -27.35
CA ASP A 326 -18.00 -16.74 -26.47
C ASP A 326 -16.47 -16.76 -26.61
N ALA A 327 -15.96 -16.59 -27.84
CA ALA A 327 -14.54 -16.50 -28.11
C ALA A 327 -13.89 -15.26 -27.49
N GLU A 328 -14.55 -14.11 -27.54
CA GLU A 328 -14.04 -12.86 -26.95
C GLU A 328 -14.02 -12.91 -25.43
N TRP A 329 -15.02 -13.55 -24.83
CA TRP A 329 -14.98 -13.84 -23.40
C TRP A 329 -13.83 -14.77 -23.02
N THR A 330 -13.49 -15.75 -23.87
CA THR A 330 -12.33 -16.64 -23.63
C THR A 330 -11.02 -15.84 -23.64
N VAL A 331 -10.86 -14.88 -24.56
CA VAL A 331 -9.69 -13.97 -24.58
C VAL A 331 -9.57 -13.19 -23.26
N LEU A 332 -10.69 -12.73 -22.70
CA LEU A 332 -10.68 -12.08 -21.39
C LEU A 332 -10.29 -13.06 -20.27
N SER A 333 -10.88 -14.25 -20.23
CA SER A 333 -10.54 -15.27 -19.23
C SER A 333 -9.05 -15.64 -19.29
N ASP A 334 -8.47 -15.77 -20.49
CA ASP A 334 -7.05 -16.05 -20.69
C ASP A 334 -6.17 -14.88 -20.20
N PHE A 335 -6.59 -13.63 -20.45
CA PHE A 335 -5.90 -12.44 -19.94
C PHE A 335 -5.90 -12.41 -18.41
N LEU A 336 -7.02 -12.79 -17.80
CA LEU A 336 -7.16 -12.85 -16.34
C LEU A 336 -6.42 -14.06 -15.75
N GLY A 337 -6.13 -15.10 -16.53
CA GLY A 337 -5.40 -16.28 -16.08
C GLY A 337 -6.27 -17.32 -15.36
N THR A 338 -5.61 -18.28 -14.71
CA THR A 338 -6.23 -19.53 -14.21
C THR A 338 -7.28 -19.33 -13.12
N GLU A 339 -7.25 -18.20 -12.41
CA GLU A 339 -8.30 -17.83 -11.45
C GLU A 339 -9.10 -16.63 -11.96
N SER A 340 -9.50 -16.68 -13.23
CA SER A 340 -10.23 -15.60 -13.91
C SER A 340 -11.45 -15.10 -13.14
N GLY A 341 -12.15 -15.98 -12.43
CA GLY A 341 -13.27 -15.61 -11.59
C GLY A 341 -12.85 -14.81 -10.36
N ASN A 342 -11.81 -15.24 -9.63
CA ASN A 342 -11.25 -14.48 -8.51
C ASN A 342 -10.72 -13.12 -8.96
N ASN A 343 -10.07 -13.06 -10.12
CA ASN A 343 -9.51 -11.83 -10.67
C ASN A 343 -10.57 -10.82 -11.08
N LEU A 344 -11.81 -11.24 -11.35
CA LEU A 344 -12.93 -10.34 -11.64
C LEU A 344 -13.62 -9.79 -10.39
N ARG A 345 -13.41 -10.39 -9.21
CA ARG A 345 -14.11 -9.97 -7.98
C ARG A 345 -13.44 -8.74 -7.39
N LYS A 346 -14.24 -7.72 -7.03
CA LYS A 346 -13.71 -6.48 -6.46
C LYS A 346 -13.34 -6.69 -4.98
N PRO A 347 -12.09 -6.45 -4.55
CA PRO A 347 -11.63 -6.76 -3.19
C PRO A 347 -12.27 -5.90 -2.08
N GLU A 348 -12.80 -4.72 -2.41
CA GLU A 348 -13.32 -3.75 -1.42
C GLU A 348 -14.81 -3.94 -1.07
N ILE A 349 -15.55 -4.82 -1.74
CA ILE A 349 -16.99 -5.06 -1.51
C ILE A 349 -17.20 -6.40 -0.77
N MET A 350 -16.66 -6.49 0.46
CA MET A 350 -16.99 -7.50 1.50
C MET A 350 -16.38 -8.91 1.41
N GLN A 351 -15.84 -9.35 2.56
CA GLN A 351 -15.83 -10.71 3.15
C GLN A 351 -15.73 -11.94 2.23
N TRP A 352 -14.85 -11.93 1.24
CA TRP A 352 -14.33 -13.15 0.62
C TRP A 352 -13.34 -13.84 1.56
N THR A 353 -13.81 -14.38 2.69
CA THR A 353 -12.95 -14.87 3.77
C THR A 353 -12.06 -16.06 3.41
N ASP A 354 -12.29 -16.70 2.27
CA ASP A 354 -11.60 -17.92 1.85
C ASP A 354 -10.57 -17.72 0.72
N TYR A 355 -10.41 -16.50 0.18
CA TYR A 355 -9.51 -16.25 -0.95
C TYR A 355 -8.57 -15.07 -0.66
N PRO A 356 -7.32 -15.34 -0.22
CA PRO A 356 -6.40 -14.30 0.21
C PRO A 356 -5.93 -13.41 -0.95
N ASP A 357 -6.00 -12.09 -0.74
CA ASP A 357 -5.13 -11.01 -1.24
C ASP A 357 -4.60 -11.10 -2.69
N ASN A 358 -5.39 -11.68 -3.58
CA ASN A 358 -5.22 -11.52 -5.01
C ASN A 358 -5.74 -10.13 -5.38
N ILE A 359 -4.87 -9.14 -5.22
CA ILE A 359 -5.20 -7.78 -5.61
C ILE A 359 -4.89 -7.57 -7.09
N ASN A 360 -5.54 -8.35 -7.96
CA ASN A 360 -5.50 -8.13 -9.40
C ASN A 360 -6.44 -6.99 -9.77
N TYR A 361 -5.94 -5.77 -9.62
CA TYR A 361 -6.60 -4.57 -10.12
C TYR A 361 -6.59 -4.60 -11.65
N ASN A 362 -7.67 -5.09 -12.25
CA ASN A 362 -7.89 -5.02 -13.69
C ASN A 362 -8.83 -3.87 -14.07
N LEU A 363 -9.34 -3.11 -13.10
CA LEU A 363 -10.32 -2.03 -13.30
C LEU A 363 -11.61 -2.49 -14.04
N PHE A 364 -11.82 -3.80 -14.15
CA PHE A 364 -12.95 -4.46 -14.80
C PHE A 364 -13.54 -5.47 -13.82
N TRP A 365 -14.43 -4.98 -12.96
CA TRP A 365 -14.97 -5.78 -11.88
C TRP A 365 -16.30 -6.42 -12.26
N ALA A 366 -16.55 -7.61 -11.72
CA ALA A 366 -17.87 -8.22 -11.68
C ALA A 366 -18.85 -7.28 -10.96
N VAL A 367 -19.92 -6.93 -11.66
CA VAL A 367 -21.03 -6.14 -11.12
C VAL A 367 -22.25 -7.07 -11.06
N PRO A 368 -22.74 -7.44 -9.86
CA PRO A 368 -23.89 -8.32 -9.74
C PRO A 368 -25.15 -7.63 -10.30
N GLY A 369 -25.83 -8.31 -11.23
CA GLY A 369 -27.06 -7.83 -11.84
C GLY A 369 -28.33 -8.58 -11.42
N GLY A 370 -28.16 -9.74 -10.76
CA GLY A 370 -29.24 -10.70 -10.53
C GLY A 370 -29.64 -11.39 -11.83
N ILE A 371 -30.68 -12.22 -11.76
CA ILE A 371 -31.22 -12.89 -12.94
C ILE A 371 -32.74 -12.77 -13.02
N ARG A 372 -33.24 -12.91 -14.24
CA ARG A 372 -34.66 -13.12 -14.54
C ARG A 372 -34.81 -14.51 -15.15
N ASP A 373 -35.18 -15.47 -14.33
CA ASP A 373 -35.45 -16.85 -14.73
C ASP A 373 -36.90 -17.04 -15.22
N THR A 374 -37.08 -18.01 -16.12
CA THR A 374 -38.38 -18.33 -16.76
C THR A 374 -39.28 -19.28 -15.96
N ILE A 375 -38.80 -19.79 -14.83
CA ILE A 375 -39.51 -20.77 -14.00
C ILE A 375 -39.78 -20.19 -12.61
N ILE A 376 -38.76 -19.58 -11.98
CA ILE A 376 -38.84 -19.11 -10.59
C ILE A 376 -38.86 -17.58 -10.44
N GLY A 377 -38.69 -16.85 -11.54
CA GLY A 377 -38.83 -15.41 -11.60
C GLY A 377 -37.54 -14.64 -11.34
N PHE A 378 -37.46 -13.87 -10.26
CA PHE A 378 -36.22 -13.15 -9.93
C PHE A 378 -35.43 -13.94 -8.90
N GLU A 379 -34.14 -14.16 -9.15
CA GLU A 379 -33.20 -14.57 -8.11
C GLU A 379 -32.31 -13.38 -7.74
N THR A 380 -32.13 -13.19 -6.43
CA THR A 380 -31.50 -12.01 -5.86
C THR A 380 -30.07 -11.84 -6.36
N PRO A 381 -29.62 -10.63 -6.72
CA PRO A 381 -28.22 -10.35 -6.98
C PRO A 381 -27.42 -10.68 -5.71
N GLY A 382 -26.95 -11.92 -5.61
CA GLY A 382 -26.02 -12.34 -4.58
C GLY A 382 -24.73 -11.56 -4.73
N GLU A 383 -23.94 -11.51 -3.66
CA GLU A 383 -22.67 -10.77 -3.58
C GLU A 383 -21.55 -11.39 -4.45
N CYS A 384 -21.91 -12.03 -5.56
CA CYS A 384 -21.14 -13.00 -6.34
C CYS A 384 -20.55 -14.16 -5.50
N ASP A 385 -20.96 -14.36 -4.25
CA ASP A 385 -20.51 -15.41 -3.32
C ASP A 385 -20.62 -16.83 -3.93
N PRO A 386 -19.59 -17.71 -3.85
CA PRO A 386 -19.65 -19.08 -4.37
C PRO A 386 -20.78 -19.95 -3.81
N SER A 387 -21.41 -19.53 -2.71
CA SER A 387 -22.59 -20.17 -2.10
C SER A 387 -23.93 -19.56 -2.53
N ILE A 388 -23.95 -18.43 -3.24
CA ILE A 388 -25.16 -17.64 -3.59
C ILE A 388 -25.05 -16.87 -4.94
N SER A 389 -24.15 -17.24 -5.87
CA SER A 389 -23.72 -16.36 -6.98
C SER A 389 -24.65 -16.25 -8.21
N ASP A 390 -25.17 -15.05 -8.46
CA ASP A 390 -26.03 -14.70 -9.63
C ASP A 390 -25.37 -13.73 -10.63
N CYS A 391 -24.05 -13.77 -10.76
CA CYS A 391 -23.30 -12.92 -11.67
C CYS A 391 -23.23 -13.56 -13.07
N HIS A 392 -24.24 -13.23 -13.89
CA HIS A 392 -24.44 -13.75 -15.25
C HIS A 392 -24.34 -12.66 -16.31
N TRP A 393 -23.57 -12.93 -17.37
CA TRP A 393 -23.50 -12.05 -18.54
C TRP A 393 -23.70 -12.80 -19.84
N TRP A 394 -24.57 -12.29 -20.70
CA TRP A 394 -24.79 -12.90 -22.01
C TRP A 394 -23.53 -12.89 -22.88
N SER A 395 -23.36 -13.98 -23.64
CA SER A 395 -22.60 -13.97 -24.88
C SER A 395 -23.54 -13.74 -26.07
N SER A 396 -23.04 -13.11 -27.13
CA SER A 396 -23.74 -13.02 -28.41
C SER A 396 -23.76 -14.34 -29.19
N THR A 397 -23.07 -15.37 -28.71
CA THR A 397 -23.00 -16.69 -29.35
C THR A 397 -24.20 -17.56 -28.99
N SER A 398 -24.96 -17.97 -30.01
CA SER A 398 -26.03 -18.97 -29.87
C SER A 398 -25.43 -20.37 -29.69
N ALA A 399 -25.91 -21.13 -28.71
CA ALA A 399 -25.52 -22.53 -28.52
C ALA A 399 -26.38 -23.43 -29.42
N ASN A 400 -27.69 -23.22 -29.41
CA ASN A 400 -28.64 -23.93 -30.25
C ASN A 400 -29.91 -23.09 -30.49
N THR A 401 -31.01 -23.71 -30.93
CA THR A 401 -32.26 -22.98 -31.23
C THR A 401 -32.93 -22.40 -29.98
N LYS A 402 -32.74 -23.02 -28.81
CA LYS A 402 -33.37 -22.63 -27.53
C LYS A 402 -32.41 -21.95 -26.56
N GLU A 403 -31.12 -22.24 -26.66
CA GLU A 403 -30.11 -21.83 -25.69
C GLU A 403 -28.99 -21.00 -26.31
N ALA A 404 -28.37 -20.16 -25.48
CA ALA A 404 -27.22 -19.35 -25.81
C ALA A 404 -26.19 -19.40 -24.69
N PHE A 405 -24.93 -19.11 -25.03
CA PHE A 405 -23.88 -19.07 -24.03
C PHE A 405 -24.02 -17.82 -23.15
N ALA A 406 -23.70 -17.97 -21.87
CA ALA A 406 -23.49 -16.90 -20.92
C ALA A 406 -22.22 -17.18 -20.11
N ARG A 407 -21.67 -16.14 -19.48
CA ARG A 407 -20.66 -16.29 -18.44
C ARG A 407 -21.32 -16.34 -17.08
N TRP A 408 -20.89 -17.31 -16.27
CA TRP A 408 -21.34 -17.49 -14.90
C TRP A 408 -20.14 -17.46 -13.97
N LEU A 409 -20.14 -16.50 -13.05
CA LEU A 409 -19.11 -16.36 -12.03
C LEU A 409 -19.56 -17.06 -10.74
N TYR A 410 -19.35 -18.37 -10.66
CA TYR A 410 -19.70 -19.17 -9.47
C TYR A 410 -18.49 -19.73 -8.70
N SER A 411 -17.33 -19.84 -9.35
CA SER A 411 -16.14 -20.47 -8.78
C SER A 411 -14.91 -19.56 -8.90
N VAL A 412 -13.73 -20.12 -8.70
CA VAL A 412 -12.45 -19.44 -8.95
C VAL A 412 -12.24 -19.11 -10.44
N GLU A 413 -12.95 -19.79 -11.34
CA GLU A 413 -12.94 -19.56 -12.79
C GLU A 413 -14.24 -18.93 -13.28
N LEU A 414 -14.13 -18.14 -14.36
CA LEU A 414 -15.28 -17.63 -15.09
C LEU A 414 -15.76 -18.67 -16.11
N SER A 415 -16.89 -19.32 -15.83
CA SER A 415 -17.38 -20.45 -16.63
C SER A 415 -18.27 -20.03 -17.79
N SER A 416 -18.19 -20.74 -18.91
CA SER A 416 -19.14 -20.66 -20.03
C SER A 416 -20.24 -21.71 -19.85
N VAL A 417 -21.51 -21.28 -19.84
CA VAL A 417 -22.67 -22.16 -19.62
C VAL A 417 -23.79 -21.81 -20.59
N GLU A 418 -24.55 -22.81 -21.01
CA GLU A 418 -25.71 -22.68 -21.88
C GLU A 418 -26.96 -22.39 -21.06
N PHE A 419 -27.68 -21.32 -21.41
CA PHE A 419 -28.94 -20.95 -20.78
C PHE A 419 -30.03 -20.71 -21.80
N ASN A 420 -31.28 -20.88 -21.36
CA ASN A 420 -32.45 -20.58 -22.17
C ASN A 420 -32.41 -19.11 -22.64
N LYS A 421 -32.59 -18.88 -23.95
CA LYS A 421 -32.58 -17.54 -24.56
C LYS A 421 -33.59 -16.56 -23.97
N LYS A 422 -34.59 -17.08 -23.27
CA LYS A 422 -35.61 -16.28 -22.58
C LYS A 422 -35.16 -15.75 -21.22
N ASN A 423 -34.13 -16.32 -20.59
CA ASN A 423 -33.64 -15.78 -19.32
C ASN A 423 -33.16 -14.33 -19.51
N GLY A 424 -33.25 -13.52 -18.46
CA GLY A 424 -32.75 -12.16 -18.45
C GLY A 424 -31.47 -12.07 -17.65
N PHE A 425 -30.37 -11.74 -18.33
CA PHE A 425 -29.06 -11.56 -17.71
C PHE A 425 -28.50 -10.18 -18.04
N SER A 426 -27.48 -9.78 -17.27
CA SER A 426 -26.74 -8.57 -17.55
C SER A 426 -25.98 -8.69 -18.87
N VAL A 427 -25.62 -7.54 -19.43
CA VAL A 427 -24.83 -7.47 -20.67
C VAL A 427 -23.60 -6.62 -20.41
N ARG A 428 -22.44 -7.11 -20.84
CA ARG A 428 -21.23 -6.31 -21.03
C ARG A 428 -21.09 -5.97 -22.50
N CYS A 429 -20.35 -4.91 -22.79
CA CYS A 429 -20.05 -4.50 -24.15
C CYS A 429 -18.55 -4.40 -24.34
N ILE A 430 -18.08 -4.88 -25.49
CA ILE A 430 -16.69 -4.91 -25.89
C ILE A 430 -16.52 -4.13 -27.20
N LYS A 431 -15.31 -3.65 -27.44
CA LYS A 431 -14.84 -3.10 -28.71
C LYS A 431 -13.45 -3.68 -29.00
N ASP A 432 -13.26 -4.09 -30.25
CA ASP A 432 -11.99 -4.53 -30.83
C ASP A 432 -11.08 -3.36 -31.24
#